data_AF-A0A8S3JD88-F1
#
_entry.id   AF-A0A8S3JD88-F1
#
_cell.length_a   1.000
_cell.length_b   1.000
_cell.length_c   1.000
_cell.angle_alpha   90.00
_cell.angle_beta   90.00
_cell.angle_gamma   90.00
#
_symmetry.space_group_name_H-M   'P 1'
#
loop_
_entity.id
_entity.type
_entity.pdbx_description
1 polymer ?
#
loop_
_entity_poly.entity_id
_entity_poly.type
_entity_poly.pdbx_seq_one_letter_code
_entity_poly.pdbx_strand_id
1 'polypeptide(L)'
;MVRWEREKVLKIKQELVKFKNDPNILPKNASKANIFCILENSLALSLAVFIPNIPANARWTEKGITVAGGNGSGNALNQLKGPYGLCVDDDQNIYIADTSNHRIVQWKAGAASGQVIAGGNGPGNGTEQLNTPFDVIIDKE
;
A
#
# COMPACT_ATOMS: atom_id res chain seq x y z
N MET A 1 -8.56 -10.08 -18.79
CA MET A 1 -8.51 -11.31 -17.97
C MET A 1 -7.41 -12.20 -18.55
N VAL A 2 -6.23 -12.27 -17.92
CA VAL A 2 -5.13 -13.11 -18.41
C VAL A 2 -5.24 -14.49 -17.76
N ARG A 3 -5.56 -15.52 -18.55
CA ARG A 3 -5.52 -16.93 -18.10
C ARG A 3 -4.12 -17.49 -18.34
N TRP A 4 -3.50 -18.00 -17.29
CA TRP A 4 -2.20 -18.69 -17.38
C TRP A 4 -2.41 -20.19 -17.63
N GLU A 5 -1.54 -20.77 -18.46
CA GLU A 5 -1.56 -22.20 -18.77
C GLU A 5 -1.20 -23.05 -17.54
N ARG A 6 -1.93 -24.15 -17.33
CA ARG A 6 -1.83 -25.01 -16.13
C ARG A 6 -0.40 -25.49 -15.84
N GLU A 7 0.39 -25.73 -16.87
CA GLU A 7 1.78 -26.21 -16.72
C GLU A 7 2.70 -25.14 -16.13
N LYS A 8 2.50 -23.86 -16.47
CA LYS A 8 3.27 -22.74 -15.91
C LYS A 8 2.94 -22.56 -14.42
N VAL A 9 1.68 -22.71 -14.05
CA VAL A 9 1.24 -22.66 -12.64
C VAL A 9 1.82 -23.81 -11.83
N LEU A 10 1.86 -25.03 -12.39
CA LEU A 10 2.39 -26.20 -11.70
C LEU A 10 3.90 -26.10 -11.48
N LYS A 11 4.63 -25.60 -12.47
CA LYS A 11 6.07 -25.35 -12.38
C LYS A 11 6.39 -24.31 -11.29
N ILE A 12 5.62 -23.22 -11.22
CA ILE A 12 5.78 -22.21 -10.16
C ILE A 12 5.51 -22.83 -8.78
N LYS A 13 4.46 -23.65 -8.62
CA LYS A 13 4.16 -24.33 -7.35
C LYS A 13 5.30 -25.24 -6.90
N GLN A 14 5.91 -26.00 -7.81
CA GLN A 14 7.03 -26.89 -7.47
C GLN A 14 8.30 -26.13 -7.06
N GLU A 15 8.57 -24.98 -7.69
CA GLU A 15 9.68 -24.10 -7.29
C GLU A 15 9.41 -23.47 -5.92
N LEU A 16 8.17 -23.04 -5.63
CA LEU A 16 7.76 -22.50 -4.32
C LEU A 16 7.95 -23.48 -3.16
N VAL A 17 7.75 -24.77 -3.37
CA VAL A 17 8.00 -25.80 -2.35
C VAL A 17 9.49 -25.92 -2.00
N LYS A 18 10.38 -25.68 -2.97
CA LYS A 18 11.83 -25.73 -2.73
C LYS A 18 12.30 -24.60 -1.82
N PHE A 19 11.75 -23.38 -2.00
CA PHE A 19 12.09 -22.22 -1.14
C PHE A 19 11.59 -22.36 0.30
N LYS A 20 10.48 -23.09 0.53
CA LYS A 20 9.97 -23.36 1.88
C LYS A 20 10.93 -24.24 2.70
N ASN A 21 11.69 -25.10 2.02
CA ASN A 21 12.56 -26.09 2.66
C ASN A 21 14.03 -25.65 2.77
N ASP A 22 14.47 -24.64 2.00
CA ASP A 22 15.77 -23.99 2.17
C ASP A 22 15.70 -22.51 1.72
N PRO A 23 15.70 -21.55 2.67
CA PRO A 23 15.57 -20.12 2.36
C PRO A 23 16.82 -19.51 1.69
N ASN A 24 17.93 -20.25 1.54
CA ASN A 24 19.17 -19.74 0.96
C ASN A 24 19.38 -20.13 -0.51
N ILE A 25 18.50 -20.94 -1.10
CA ILE A 25 18.58 -21.30 -2.51
C ILE A 25 17.82 -20.24 -3.32
N LEU A 26 18.47 -19.17 -3.74
CA LEU A 26 17.98 -18.31 -4.84
C LEU A 26 18.86 -18.53 -6.08
N PRO A 27 18.30 -18.76 -7.29
CA PRO A 27 19.11 -18.85 -8.49
C PRO A 27 19.82 -17.52 -8.75
N LYS A 28 21.10 -17.58 -9.11
CA LYS A 28 22.07 -16.46 -9.15
C LYS A 28 21.67 -15.24 -10.01
N ASN A 29 20.58 -15.31 -10.78
CA ASN A 29 20.09 -14.25 -11.67
C ASN A 29 18.61 -13.86 -11.42
N ALA A 30 18.02 -14.24 -10.29
CA ALA A 30 16.64 -13.85 -9.97
C ALA A 30 16.58 -12.40 -9.46
N SER A 31 16.48 -11.43 -10.36
CA SER A 31 15.83 -10.17 -10.01
C SER A 31 14.32 -10.39 -10.03
N LYS A 32 13.63 -9.93 -8.97
CA LYS A 32 12.17 -9.72 -8.82
C LYS A 32 11.46 -10.78 -7.97
N ALA A 33 11.14 -10.38 -6.74
CA ALA A 33 10.19 -11.09 -5.90
C ALA A 33 8.77 -10.83 -6.42
N ASN A 34 8.05 -11.90 -6.80
CA ASN A 34 6.61 -11.84 -6.95
C ASN A 34 6.00 -12.02 -5.57
N ILE A 35 5.40 -10.96 -5.01
CA ILE A 35 4.64 -11.06 -3.76
C ILE A 35 3.29 -11.70 -4.10
N PHE A 36 3.01 -12.87 -3.51
CA PHE A 36 1.69 -13.50 -3.56
C PHE A 36 1.01 -13.32 -2.20
N CYS A 37 -0.07 -12.54 -2.15
CA CYS A 37 -0.95 -12.50 -0.98
C CYS A 37 -1.99 -13.62 -1.08
N ILE A 38 -2.03 -14.51 -0.09
CA ILE A 38 -3.13 -15.46 0.12
C ILE A 38 -3.93 -14.95 1.31
N LEU A 39 -5.19 -14.56 1.09
CA LEU A 39 -6.14 -14.33 2.18
C LEU A 39 -6.80 -15.66 2.53
N GLU A 40 -6.93 -15.96 3.83
CA GLU A 40 -7.41 -17.26 4.33
C GLU A 40 -8.84 -17.61 3.91
N ASN A 41 -9.61 -16.70 3.28
CA ASN A 41 -10.97 -16.97 2.81
C ASN A 41 -11.20 -16.57 1.34
N SER A 42 -10.92 -17.53 0.47
CA SER A 42 -11.70 -17.96 -0.71
C SER A 42 -12.01 -17.03 -1.90
N LEU A 43 -11.54 -15.78 -1.98
CA LEU A 43 -11.55 -15.03 -3.25
C LEU A 43 -10.20 -14.36 -3.47
N ALA A 44 -9.24 -15.11 -4.02
CA ALA A 44 -7.92 -14.60 -4.33
C ALA A 44 -8.00 -13.63 -5.53
N LEU A 45 -7.90 -12.32 -5.27
CA LEU A 45 -7.51 -11.36 -6.29
C LEU A 45 -5.97 -11.25 -6.24
N SER A 46 -5.29 -11.80 -7.25
CA SER A 46 -3.83 -11.66 -7.36
C SER A 46 -3.51 -10.34 -8.05
N LEU A 47 -2.87 -9.42 -7.31
CA LEU A 47 -2.24 -8.23 -7.88
C LEU A 47 -0.72 -8.44 -7.85
N ALA A 48 -0.08 -8.38 -9.03
CA ALA A 48 1.38 -8.35 -9.11
C ALA A 48 1.83 -6.89 -8.98
N VAL A 49 2.45 -6.54 -7.86
CA VAL A 49 3.07 -5.23 -7.67
C VAL A 49 4.54 -5.33 -8.05
N PHE A 50 4.96 -4.57 -9.06
CA PHE A 50 6.36 -4.44 -9.44
C PHE A 50 7.02 -3.38 -8.55
N ILE A 51 7.90 -3.81 -7.65
CA ILE A 51 8.72 -2.90 -6.84
C ILE A 51 10.14 -2.87 -7.44
N PRO A 52 10.51 -1.82 -8.20
CA PRO A 52 11.90 -1.64 -8.60
C PRO A 52 12.74 -1.31 -7.36
N ASN A 53 13.84 -2.04 -7.17
CA ASN A 53 14.86 -1.81 -6.12
C ASN A 53 14.45 -2.17 -4.68
N ILE A 54 14.20 -3.46 -4.41
CA ILE A 54 14.17 -3.97 -3.03
C ILE A 54 15.62 -4.10 -2.52
N PRO A 55 16.00 -3.46 -1.40
CA PRO A 55 17.34 -3.63 -0.81
C PRO A 55 17.64 -5.10 -0.52
N ALA A 56 18.90 -5.52 -0.72
CA ALA A 56 19.30 -6.92 -0.49
C ALA A 56 19.08 -7.40 0.96
N ASN A 57 18.94 -6.46 1.91
CA ASN A 57 18.65 -6.71 3.31
C ASN A 57 17.20 -6.42 3.70
N ALA A 58 16.30 -6.15 2.74
CA ALA A 58 14.89 -5.96 3.04
C ALA A 58 14.32 -7.22 3.68
N ARG A 59 13.83 -7.09 4.91
CA ARG A 59 13.14 -8.15 5.64
C ARG A 59 11.70 -7.72 5.85
N TRP A 60 10.77 -8.58 5.51
CA TRP A 60 9.40 -8.46 5.98
C TRP A 60 9.43 -8.58 7.50
N THR A 61 8.94 -7.56 8.20
CA THR A 61 8.75 -7.65 9.65
C THR A 61 7.41 -8.32 9.89
N GLU A 62 7.39 -9.37 10.72
CA GLU A 62 6.12 -10.03 11.12
C GLU A 62 5.18 -9.05 11.84
N LYS A 63 5.73 -7.96 12.39
CA LYS A 63 5.00 -6.86 13.00
C LYS A 63 4.96 -5.67 12.04
N GLY A 64 3.76 -5.29 11.62
CA GLY A 64 3.53 -4.01 10.95
C GLY A 64 3.77 -2.84 11.91
N ILE A 65 4.10 -1.68 11.36
CA ILE A 65 4.18 -0.41 12.09
C ILE A 65 3.08 0.53 11.63
N THR A 66 2.54 1.32 12.54
CA THR A 66 1.63 2.40 12.19
C THR A 66 2.43 3.60 11.72
N VAL A 67 2.23 4.03 10.48
CA VAL A 67 2.95 5.17 9.87
C VAL A 67 2.10 6.43 9.75
N ALA A 68 0.78 6.30 9.87
CA ALA A 68 -0.19 7.40 9.85
C ALA A 68 -1.42 7.03 10.69
N GLY A 69 -2.03 8.01 11.36
CA GLY A 69 -3.15 7.80 12.26
C GLY A 69 -2.76 7.04 13.54
N GLY A 70 -3.50 6.00 13.89
CA GLY A 70 -3.25 5.16 15.09
C GLY A 70 -3.79 5.71 16.41
N ASN A 71 -4.32 6.92 16.43
CA ASN A 71 -4.84 7.57 17.64
C ASN A 71 -6.39 7.53 17.72
N GLY A 72 -6.99 6.46 17.20
CA GLY A 72 -8.44 6.31 17.07
C GLY A 72 -9.03 7.05 15.87
N SER A 73 -10.34 6.83 15.66
CA SER A 73 -11.11 7.46 14.58
C SER A 73 -11.50 8.88 14.97
N GLY A 74 -11.22 9.86 14.10
CA GLY A 74 -11.54 11.26 14.38
C GLY A 74 -10.94 12.25 13.40
N ASN A 75 -11.06 13.54 13.71
CA ASN A 75 -10.75 14.65 12.80
C ASN A 75 -9.46 15.39 13.16
N ALA A 76 -8.82 15.03 14.28
CA ALA A 76 -7.53 15.61 14.65
C ALA A 76 -6.45 15.24 13.60
N LEU A 77 -5.36 16.00 13.55
CA LEU A 77 -4.29 15.77 12.57
C LEU A 77 -3.47 14.49 12.82
N ASN A 78 -3.57 13.91 14.01
CA ASN A 78 -3.01 12.60 14.35
C ASN A 78 -4.05 11.46 14.25
N GLN A 79 -5.25 11.75 13.73
CA GLN A 79 -6.36 10.81 13.55
C GLN A 79 -6.80 10.77 12.09
N LEU A 80 -7.47 9.67 11.72
CA LEU A 80 -8.09 9.47 10.42
C LEU A 80 -9.51 8.93 10.64
N LYS A 81 -10.43 9.14 9.70
CA LYS A 81 -11.81 8.67 9.77
C LYS A 81 -12.22 8.02 8.46
N GLY A 82 -12.17 6.69 8.45
CA GLY A 82 -12.47 5.88 7.28
C GLY A 82 -11.65 6.29 6.06
N PRO A 83 -10.31 6.17 6.09
CA PRO A 83 -9.48 6.39 4.92
C PRO A 83 -9.59 5.23 3.92
N TYR A 84 -9.64 5.52 2.62
CA TYR A 84 -9.85 4.49 1.57
C TYR A 84 -8.66 4.33 0.62
N GLY A 85 -8.10 5.44 0.16
CA GLY A 85 -6.98 5.45 -0.79
C GLY A 85 -5.75 6.12 -0.21
N LEU A 86 -4.58 5.68 -0.69
CA LEU A 86 -3.31 6.32 -0.39
C LEU A 86 -2.34 6.18 -1.56
N CYS A 87 -1.42 7.13 -1.66
CA CYS A 87 -0.23 7.01 -2.49
C CYS A 87 1.01 7.50 -1.73
N VAL A 88 2.18 7.16 -2.23
CA VAL A 88 3.47 7.49 -1.64
C VAL A 88 4.35 8.11 -2.71
N ASP A 89 4.98 9.23 -2.42
CA ASP A 89 5.96 9.87 -3.32
C ASP A 89 7.39 9.31 -3.12
N ASP A 90 8.34 9.81 -3.92
CA ASP A 90 9.73 9.36 -3.88
C ASP A 90 10.45 9.77 -2.59
N ASP A 91 9.94 10.79 -1.89
CA ASP A 91 10.44 11.26 -0.59
C ASP A 91 9.80 10.49 0.60
N GLN A 92 9.02 9.44 0.31
CA GLN A 92 8.28 8.64 1.29
C GLN A 92 7.23 9.43 2.07
N ASN A 93 6.71 10.53 1.51
CA ASN A 93 5.50 11.16 2.04
C ASN A 93 4.28 10.34 1.61
N ILE A 94 3.39 10.11 2.56
CA ILE A 94 2.17 9.33 2.37
C ILE A 94 1.00 10.30 2.25
N TYR A 95 0.25 10.19 1.17
CA TYR A 95 -0.93 11.00 0.93
C TYR A 95 -2.14 10.11 1.09
N ILE A 96 -3.10 10.53 1.91
CA ILE A 96 -4.21 9.69 2.34
C ILE A 96 -5.51 10.42 2.02
N ALA A 97 -6.41 9.74 1.31
CA ALA A 97 -7.79 10.15 1.18
C ALA A 97 -8.54 9.80 2.48
N ASP A 98 -8.66 10.80 3.37
CA ASP A 98 -9.36 10.68 4.65
C ASP A 98 -10.86 10.90 4.44
N THR A 99 -11.50 9.91 3.82
CA THR A 99 -12.78 10.01 3.12
C THR A 99 -13.90 10.60 3.97
N SER A 100 -14.08 10.11 5.21
CA SER A 100 -15.17 10.59 6.06
C SER A 100 -14.88 11.95 6.72
N ASN A 101 -13.64 12.43 6.61
CA ASN A 101 -13.24 13.77 7.01
C ASN A 101 -13.20 14.75 5.82
N HIS A 102 -13.54 14.29 4.62
CA HIS A 102 -13.64 15.16 3.44
C HIS A 102 -12.35 15.94 3.16
N ARG A 103 -11.20 15.27 3.32
CA ARG A 103 -9.87 15.88 3.18
C ARG A 103 -8.83 14.91 2.61
N ILE A 104 -7.78 15.47 2.01
CA ILE A 104 -6.53 14.77 1.72
C ILE A 104 -5.48 15.21 2.73
N VAL A 105 -4.82 14.24 3.36
CA VAL A 105 -3.78 14.48 4.37
C VAL A 105 -2.45 13.96 3.87
N GLN A 106 -1.41 14.79 3.93
CA GLN A 106 -0.02 14.37 3.74
C GLN A 106 0.60 14.01 5.09
N TRP A 107 1.28 12.88 5.15
CA TRP A 107 2.05 12.40 6.29
C TRP A 107 3.50 12.23 5.86
N LYS A 108 4.40 13.02 6.43
CA LYS A 108 5.84 12.85 6.19
C LYS A 108 6.35 11.62 6.92
N ALA A 109 7.36 10.96 6.37
CA ALA A 109 7.99 9.82 7.01
C ALA A 109 8.43 10.16 8.46
N GLY A 110 7.95 9.38 9.44
CA GLY A 110 8.25 9.58 10.85
C GLY A 110 7.48 10.71 11.56
N ALA A 111 6.56 11.40 10.89
CA ALA A 111 5.76 12.45 11.52
C ALA A 111 4.70 11.89 12.50
N ALA A 112 4.47 12.58 13.61
CA ALA A 112 3.45 12.21 14.59
C ALA A 112 2.01 12.60 14.17
N SER A 113 1.89 13.52 13.22
CA SER A 113 0.62 14.03 12.70
C SER A 113 0.75 14.40 11.23
N GLY A 114 -0.35 14.31 10.50
CA GLY A 114 -0.44 14.74 9.12
C GLY A 114 -0.71 16.24 8.97
N GLN A 115 -0.69 16.69 7.72
CA GLN A 115 -1.04 18.04 7.30
C GLN A 115 -2.15 17.95 6.25
N VAL A 116 -3.21 18.75 6.39
CA VAL A 116 -4.24 18.85 5.35
C VAL A 116 -3.66 19.59 4.15
N ILE A 117 -3.73 18.97 2.98
CA ILE A 117 -3.24 19.57 1.72
C ILE A 117 -4.39 19.91 0.75
N ALA A 118 -5.57 19.33 0.95
CA ALA A 118 -6.79 19.65 0.21
C ALA A 118 -8.04 19.27 1.03
N GLY A 119 -9.12 20.05 0.88
CA GLY A 119 -10.36 19.82 1.62
C GLY A 119 -10.24 20.14 3.12
N GLY A 120 -11.06 19.48 3.95
CA GLY A 120 -11.09 19.68 5.40
C GLY A 120 -12.07 20.76 5.88
N ASN A 121 -12.70 21.49 4.96
CA ASN A 121 -13.70 22.52 5.23
C ASN A 121 -15.15 22.01 5.09
N GLY A 122 -15.36 20.74 5.45
CA GLY A 122 -16.63 20.03 5.28
C GLY A 122 -16.88 19.55 3.84
N PRO A 123 -17.91 18.70 3.65
CA PRO A 123 -18.34 18.25 2.32
C PRO A 123 -18.87 19.41 1.49
N GLY A 124 -18.45 19.48 0.23
CA GLY A 124 -19.05 20.41 -0.73
C GLY A 124 -18.29 20.53 -2.03
N ASN A 125 -18.74 21.49 -2.84
CA ASN A 125 -18.19 21.81 -4.17
C ASN A 125 -17.43 23.15 -4.17
N GLY A 126 -17.19 23.74 -3.00
CA GLY A 126 -16.37 24.94 -2.87
C GLY A 126 -14.91 24.66 -3.25
N THR A 127 -14.16 25.72 -3.58
CA THR A 127 -12.76 25.63 -4.03
C THR A 127 -11.82 25.02 -2.99
N GLU A 128 -12.21 25.03 -1.71
CA GLU A 128 -11.45 24.47 -0.59
C GLU A 128 -12.16 23.27 0.06
N GLN A 129 -13.19 22.72 -0.60
CA GLN A 129 -13.97 21.58 -0.10
C GLN A 129 -13.73 20.36 -0.97
N LEU A 130 -13.84 19.20 -0.35
CA LEU A 130 -13.92 17.92 -1.03
C LEU A 130 -15.16 17.19 -0.56
N ASN A 131 -15.71 16.31 -1.37
CA ASN A 131 -16.82 15.47 -0.96
C ASN A 131 -16.42 14.00 -1.08
N THR A 132 -16.22 13.34 0.07
CA THR A 132 -15.87 11.93 0.17
C THR A 132 -14.75 11.52 -0.79
N PRO A 133 -13.54 12.13 -0.69
CA PRO A 133 -12.43 11.73 -1.55
C PRO A 133 -12.12 10.26 -1.30
N PHE A 134 -12.08 9.47 -2.38
CA PHE A 134 -11.91 8.03 -2.30
C PHE A 134 -10.46 7.60 -2.50
N ASP A 135 -9.78 8.25 -3.44
CA ASP A 135 -8.42 7.92 -3.82
C ASP A 135 -7.59 9.18 -4.06
N VAL A 136 -6.27 9.02 -4.06
CA VAL A 136 -5.30 10.07 -4.33
C VAL A 136 -4.15 9.50 -5.16
N ILE A 137 -3.86 10.14 -6.28
CA ILE A 137 -2.71 9.82 -7.13
C ILE A 137 -1.83 11.07 -7.23
N ILE A 138 -0.52 10.85 -7.34
CA ILE A 138 0.45 11.90 -7.62
C ILE A 138 0.88 11.70 -9.06
N ASP A 139 0.68 12.74 -9.86
CA ASP A 139 1.23 12.78 -11.21
C ASP A 139 2.71 13.17 -11.12
N LYS A 140 3.56 12.40 -11.80
CA LYS A 140 4.99 12.72 -11.91
C LYS A 140 5.16 13.42 -13.25
N GLU A 141 5.54 14.70 -13.22
CA GLU A 141 5.94 15.44 -14.42
C GLU A 141 7.09 14.75 -15.17
#